data_AF-A0A419A7Z9-F1
#
_entry.id   AF-A0A419A7Z9-F1
#
_cell.length_a   1.000
_cell.length_b   1.000
_cell.length_c   1.000
_cell.angle_alpha   90.00
_cell.angle_beta   90.00
_cell.angle_gamma   90.00
#
_symmetry.space_group_name_H-M   'P 1'
#
loop_
_entity.id
_entity.type
_entity.pdbx_description
1 polymer ?
#
loop_
_entity_poly.entity_id
_entity_poly.type
_entity_poly.pdbx_seq_one_letter_code
_entity_poly.pdbx_strand_id
1 'polypeptide(L)' 'MMAVGVHMTDTDALRVFLLDLLTTMPTDFLATEEGRADVVMSYERMADAAHPAVADVLREAARRVKG' A
#
# COMPACT_ATOMS: atom_id res chain seq x y z
N MET A 1 14.68 -32.05 -3.86
CA MET A 1 13.45 -31.23 -4.01
C MET A 1 13.80 -29.84 -3.51
N MET A 2 14.32 -28.97 -4.40
CA MET A 2 14.71 -27.62 -4.02
C MET A 2 13.51 -26.69 -4.17
N ALA A 3 13.22 -25.92 -3.12
CA ALA A 3 12.14 -24.95 -3.12
C ALA A 3 12.37 -23.93 -4.24
N VAL A 4 11.48 -23.91 -5.23
CA VAL A 4 11.38 -22.82 -6.18
C VAL A 4 10.87 -21.63 -5.37
N GLY A 5 11.79 -20.81 -4.86
CA GLY A 5 11.44 -19.50 -4.32
C GLY A 5 10.74 -18.74 -5.44
N VAL A 6 9.46 -18.44 -5.26
CA VAL A 6 8.72 -17.62 -6.20
C VAL A 6 9.39 -16.25 -6.21
N HIS A 7 10.19 -15.98 -7.23
CA HIS A 7 10.74 -14.66 -7.47
C HIS A 7 9.57 -13.76 -7.88
N MET A 8 9.02 -13.04 -6.90
CA MET A 8 8.01 -12.02 -7.14
C MET A 8 8.68 -10.83 -7.82
N THR A 9 8.17 -10.45 -8.99
CA THR A 9 8.63 -9.23 -9.68
C THR A 9 7.97 -8.00 -9.08
N ASP A 10 8.54 -6.81 -9.31
CA ASP A 10 7.92 -5.54 -8.93
C ASP A 10 6.49 -5.39 -9.49
N THR A 11 6.29 -5.86 -10.72
CA THR A 11 4.98 -5.81 -11.40
C THR A 11 3.96 -6.72 -10.71
N ASP A 12 4.39 -7.92 -10.30
CA ASP A 12 3.52 -8.84 -9.57
C ASP A 12 3.17 -8.30 -8.19
N ALA A 13 4.15 -7.75 -7.48
CA ALA A 13 3.95 -7.14 -6.17
C ALA A 13 2.95 -5.98 -6.23
N LEU A 14 3.13 -5.07 -7.20
CA LEU A 14 2.22 -3.95 -7.43
C LEU A 14 0.81 -4.43 -7.82
N ARG A 15 0.70 -5.44 -8.68
CA ARG A 15 -0.60 -6.00 -9.09
C ARG A 15 -1.35 -6.56 -7.89
N VAL A 16 -0.70 -7.40 -7.09
CA VAL A 16 -1.32 -8.01 -5.89
C VAL A 16 -1.76 -6.93 -4.92
N PHE A 17 -0.87 -5.97 -4.64
CA PHE A 17 -1.19 -4.85 -3.75
C PHE A 17 -2.39 -4.03 -4.24
N LEU A 18 -2.42 -3.66 -5.52
CA LEU A 18 -3.53 -2.89 -6.08
C LEU A 18 -4.85 -3.64 -6.01
N LEU A 19 -4.85 -4.95 -6.28
CA LEU A 19 -6.07 -5.77 -6.16
C LEU A 19 -6.58 -5.81 -4.72
N ASP A 20 -5.69 -5.98 -3.75
CA ASP A 20 -6.05 -5.95 -2.33
C ASP A 20 -6.59 -4.57 -1.92
N LEU A 21 -5.89 -3.50 -2.28
CA LEU A 21 -6.30 -2.13 -1.97
C LEU A 21 -7.68 -1.79 -2.57
N LEU A 22 -7.91 -2.11 -3.85
CA LEU A 22 -9.17 -1.81 -4.54
C LEU A 22 -10.36 -2.61 -4.00
N THR A 23 -10.12 -3.77 -3.38
CA THR A 23 -11.18 -4.62 -2.83
C THR A 23 -11.46 -4.36 -1.35
N THR A 24 -10.56 -3.66 -0.65
CA THR A 24 -10.64 -3.49 0.81
C THR A 24 -10.72 -2.04 1.27
N MET A 25 -10.33 -1.05 0.46
CA MET A 25 -10.18 0.32 0.94
C MET A 25 -11.52 1.07 1.02
N PRO A 26 -11.97 1.50 2.22
CA PRO A 26 -13.12 2.38 2.35
C PRO A 26 -12.70 3.82 2.05
N THR A 27 -13.24 4.41 0.98
CA THR A 27 -12.86 5.75 0.50
C THR A 27 -13.37 6.90 1.37
N ASP A 28 -14.37 6.65 2.22
CA ASP A 28 -15.03 7.67 3.03
C ASP A 28 -14.09 8.32 4.06
N PHE A 29 -13.02 7.63 4.46
CA PHE A 29 -12.00 8.15 5.36
C PHE A 29 -11.29 9.40 4.81
N LEU A 30 -11.23 9.57 3.48
CA LEU A 30 -10.57 10.74 2.89
C LEU A 30 -11.38 12.04 3.04
N ALA A 31 -12.66 11.94 3.40
CA ALA A 31 -13.56 13.10 3.52
C ALA A 31 -13.24 13.99 4.73
N THR A 32 -12.69 13.42 5.80
CA THR A 32 -12.38 14.14 7.05
C THR A 32 -10.88 14.29 7.26
N GLU A 33 -10.48 15.28 8.05
CA GLU A 33 -9.06 15.47 8.39
C GLU A 33 -8.52 14.31 9.24
N GLU A 34 -9.28 13.87 10.23
CA GLU A 34 -8.96 12.72 11.07
C GLU A 34 -8.82 11.44 10.24
N GLY A 35 -9.76 11.17 9.33
CA GLY A 35 -9.68 10.00 8.47
C GLY A 35 -8.51 10.06 7.49
N ARG A 36 -8.14 11.25 6.99
CA ARG A 36 -6.91 11.41 6.20
C ARG A 36 -5.66 11.09 7.02
N ALA A 37 -5.58 11.52 8.27
CA ALA A 37 -4.46 11.19 9.16
C ALA A 37 -4.36 9.67 9.40
N ASP A 38 -5.49 9.00 9.62
CA ASP A 38 -5.55 7.54 9.78
C ASP A 38 -5.09 6.79 8.53
N VAL A 39 -5.47 7.28 7.35
CA VAL A 39 -5.02 6.72 6.06
C VAL A 39 -3.51 6.89 5.89
N VAL A 40 -2.96 8.06 6.20
CA VAL A 40 -1.51 8.32 6.15
C VAL A 40 -0.75 7.33 7.05
N MET A 41 -1.18 7.20 8.31
CA MET A 41 -0.56 6.26 9.26
C MET A 41 -0.68 4.80 8.81
N SER A 42 -1.80 4.45 8.17
CA SER A 42 -2.01 3.09 7.68
C SER A 42 -1.12 2.78 6.48
N TYR A 43 -0.98 3.70 5.53
CA TYR A 43 -0.06 3.56 4.40
C TYR A 43 1.40 3.46 4.83
N GLU A 44 1.84 4.28 5.79
CA GLU A 44 3.21 4.18 6.33
C GLU A 44 3.46 2.81 6.98
N ARG A 45 2.53 2.33 7.83
CA ARG A 45 2.63 0.99 8.44
C ARG A 45 2.66 -0.14 7.41
N MET A 46 1.84 -0.03 6.36
CA MET A 46 1.84 -1.01 5.28
C MET A 46 3.15 -0.98 4.50
N ALA A 47 3.74 0.19 4.27
CA ALA A 47 4.99 0.34 3.54
C ALA A 47 6.18 -0.34 4.25
N ASP A 48 6.16 -0.40 5.59
CA ASP A 48 7.23 -1.04 6.38
C ASP A 48 7.26 -2.56 6.23
N ALA A 49 6.11 -3.19 5.92
CA ALA A 49 5.98 -4.64 5.75
C ALA A 49 5.88 -5.08 4.29
N ALA A 50 5.72 -4.14 3.35
CA ALA A 50 5.49 -4.43 1.95
C ALA A 50 6.76 -4.67 1.14
N HIS A 51 6.59 -5.25 -0.04
CA HIS A 51 7.64 -5.28 -1.07
C HIS A 51 8.12 -3.85 -1.42
N PRO A 52 9.42 -3.62 -1.68
CA PRO A 52 9.95 -2.27 -1.93
C PRO A 52 9.18 -1.45 -2.98
N ALA A 53 8.84 -2.05 -4.12
CA ALA A 53 8.03 -1.39 -5.16
C ALA A 53 6.66 -0.91 -4.66
N VAL A 54 6.03 -1.65 -3.74
CA VAL A 54 4.75 -1.29 -3.12
C VAL A 54 4.94 -0.24 -2.04
N ALA A 55 6.00 -0.36 -1.23
CA ALA A 55 6.34 0.60 -0.19
C ALA A 55 6.53 2.01 -0.74
N ASP A 56 7.18 2.15 -1.91
CA ASP A 56 7.37 3.44 -2.56
C ASP A 56 6.04 4.08 -2.99
N VAL A 57 5.12 3.28 -3.54
CA VAL A 57 3.77 3.74 -3.91
C VAL A 57 2.98 4.17 -2.67
N LEU A 58 3.01 3.37 -1.59
CA LEU A 58 2.33 3.69 -0.34
C LEU A 58 2.85 4.99 0.29
N ARG A 59 4.16 5.19 0.32
CA ARG A 59 4.77 6.43 0.84
C ARG A 59 4.40 7.65 0.01
N GLU A 60 4.35 7.50 -1.32
CA GLU A 60 3.89 8.58 -2.20
C GLU A 60 2.40 8.89 -2.00
N ALA A 61 1.56 7.85 -1.85
CA ALA A 61 0.15 8.04 -1.54
C ALA A 61 -0.05 8.75 -0.19
N ALA A 62 0.71 8.37 0.85
CA ALA A 62 0.68 9.02 2.15
C ALA A 62 1.04 10.51 2.06
N ARG A 63 2.10 10.87 1.30
CA ARG A 63 2.47 12.27 1.05
C ARG A 63 1.33 13.07 0.41
N ARG A 64 0.66 12.50 -0.60
CA ARG A 64 -0.45 13.17 -1.28
C ARG A 64 -1.69 13.35 -0.41
N VAL A 65 -1.99 12.40 0.46
CA VAL A 65 -3.12 12.51 1.40
C VAL A 65 -2.85 13.55 2.48
N LYS A 66 -1.61 13.66 2.94
CA LYS A 66 -1.19 14.65 3.94
C LYS A 66 -1.30 16.10 3.44
N GLY A 67 -1.09 16.31 2.13
CA GLY A 67 -1.05 17.63 1.49
C GLY A 67 0.36 18.17 1.40
#